data_AF-A0A3B9KPC6-F1
#
_entry.id   AF-A0A3B9KPC6-F1
#
_cell.length_a   1.000
_cell.length_b   1.000
_cell.length_c   1.000
_cell.angle_alpha   90.00
_cell.angle_beta   90.00
_cell.angle_gamma   90.00
#
_symmetry.space_group_name_H-M   'P 1'
#
loop_
_entity.id
_entity.type
_entity.pdbx_description
1 polymer ?
#
loop_
_entity_poly.entity_id
_entity_poly.type
_entity_poly.pdbx_seq_one_letter_code
_entity_poly.pdbx_strand_id
1 'polypeptide(L)'
;WTRRDFIKTILPTAGGLALGCSVRSRLDILIQNVRIADGTGQEIYTADIGLRDGKITSIGSLKNATAHMTIDGKKYVAAPGFVDIHSHTDLELLANPNAEGKIRQGITTEVAGNCGSSPFPLTNTDVEKMQQKLRDQYQVDESWKDLDGFFRAIERRGTSMNYMTLTGHGALRDAVMGSYDRAPSADELKTMKHVLAQTIEMGSLGLSTGLEYAPGSYAGTAELIALSKTVADYNGLYATHMRNEDDRVEEAIEEALEISRQAGVSLQISHLKACNKNNWYKVDAMLSMIDRARHEGIPVHADRYPYIAWSTGLSAFLPVSVRQGSTEEMIERLKNRENEEQVRNYILGRGERIGGWDRVLISG
;
A
#
# COMPACT_ATOMS: atom_id res chain seq x y z
N TRP A 1 5.72 28.00 -5.74
CA TRP A 1 7.05 28.18 -6.35
C TRP A 1 6.98 27.70 -7.80
N THR A 2 6.89 28.62 -8.75
CA THR A 2 6.53 28.35 -10.16
C THR A 2 7.75 28.32 -11.09
N ARG A 3 7.68 27.43 -12.09
CA ARG A 3 8.71 27.02 -13.07
C ARG A 3 9.29 28.10 -14.03
N ARG A 4 9.34 29.39 -13.68
CA ARG A 4 9.75 30.45 -14.64
C ARG A 4 10.90 31.40 -14.27
N ASP A 5 11.52 31.29 -13.09
CA ASP A 5 12.60 32.23 -12.69
C ASP A 5 14.02 31.65 -12.62
N PHE A 6 14.30 30.52 -13.30
CA PHE A 6 15.62 29.85 -13.18
C PHE A 6 16.65 30.17 -14.30
N ILE A 7 16.40 31.13 -15.20
CA ILE A 7 17.25 31.32 -16.41
C ILE A 7 18.07 32.63 -16.45
N LYS A 8 18.17 33.42 -15.37
CA LYS A 8 18.88 34.73 -15.45
C LYS A 8 19.96 35.01 -14.40
N THR A 9 20.86 34.06 -14.16
CA THR A 9 22.14 34.40 -13.48
C THR A 9 23.30 33.53 -13.94
N ILE A 10 23.78 33.72 -15.17
CA ILE A 10 25.15 33.35 -15.55
C ILE A 10 25.73 34.49 -16.40
N LEU A 11 26.65 35.26 -15.81
CA LEU A 11 27.57 36.13 -16.54
C LEU A 11 28.92 35.39 -16.66
N PRO A 12 29.63 35.47 -17.80
CA PRO A 12 30.89 34.79 -17.99
C PRO A 12 32.06 35.69 -17.53
N THR A 13 32.91 35.18 -16.65
CA THR A 13 34.25 35.72 -16.44
C THR A 13 35.27 34.74 -17.00
N ALA A 14 35.98 35.21 -18.02
CA ALA A 14 37.06 34.50 -18.69
C ALA A 14 38.37 34.61 -17.89
N GLY A 15 39.22 33.59 -18.02
CA GLY A 15 40.68 33.73 -17.97
C GLY A 15 41.39 33.21 -16.73
N GLY A 16 41.92 31.99 -16.83
CA GLY A 16 42.92 31.47 -15.90
C GLY A 16 43.36 30.05 -16.27
N LEU A 17 44.52 29.91 -16.92
CA LEU A 17 45.17 28.62 -17.14
C LEU A 17 45.45 27.94 -15.78
N ALA A 18 44.81 26.81 -15.52
CA ALA A 18 45.26 25.84 -14.54
C ALA A 18 45.51 24.51 -15.25
N LEU A 19 46.79 24.15 -15.33
CA LEU A 19 47.26 22.83 -15.70
C LEU A 19 46.61 21.78 -14.80
N GLY A 20 45.87 20.85 -15.40
CA GLY A 20 46.03 19.42 -15.14
C GLY A 20 45.85 18.90 -13.71
N CYS A 21 44.91 19.43 -12.93
CA CYS A 21 44.24 18.61 -11.92
C CYS A 21 42.89 18.22 -12.49
N SER A 22 42.83 17.08 -13.19
CA SER A 22 41.55 16.41 -13.31
C SER A 22 41.17 16.02 -11.89
N VAL A 23 40.34 16.82 -11.23
CA VAL A 23 39.54 16.31 -10.13
C VAL A 23 38.66 15.26 -10.80
N ARG A 24 39.17 14.04 -10.91
CA ARG A 24 38.37 12.85 -11.23
C ARG A 24 37.34 12.85 -10.14
N SER A 25 36.15 13.35 -10.44
CA SER A 25 35.09 13.43 -9.46
C SER A 25 34.94 12.02 -8.89
N ARG A 26 35.32 11.84 -7.62
CA ARG A 26 35.36 10.52 -6.98
C ARG A 26 33.92 10.04 -6.83
N LEU A 27 33.65 8.79 -7.16
CA LEU A 27 32.36 8.16 -6.88
C LEU A 27 32.28 7.80 -5.40
N ASP A 28 31.09 7.69 -4.85
CA ASP A 28 30.91 7.14 -3.50
C ASP A 28 31.03 5.62 -3.56
N ILE A 29 30.30 5.01 -4.50
CA ILE A 29 30.28 3.57 -4.73
C ILE A 29 30.51 3.30 -6.22
N LEU A 30 31.39 2.33 -6.52
CA LEU A 30 31.57 1.76 -7.85
C LEU A 30 31.31 0.25 -7.76
N ILE A 31 30.29 -0.23 -8.47
CA ILE A 31 30.01 -1.67 -8.63
C ILE A 31 30.58 -2.09 -9.98
N GLN A 32 31.57 -3.00 -9.99
CA GLN A 32 32.26 -3.37 -11.23
C GLN A 32 31.82 -4.74 -11.76
N ASN A 33 31.84 -4.90 -13.08
CA ASN A 33 31.60 -6.17 -13.78
C ASN A 33 30.31 -6.87 -13.33
N VAL A 34 29.25 -6.11 -13.05
CA VAL A 34 27.99 -6.66 -12.56
C VAL A 34 27.04 -6.92 -13.73
N ARG A 35 26.26 -8.01 -13.62
CA ARG A 35 25.14 -8.23 -14.54
C ARG A 35 23.98 -7.33 -14.13
N ILE A 36 23.41 -6.57 -15.06
CA ILE A 36 22.36 -5.59 -14.81
C ILE A 36 21.04 -6.09 -15.39
N ALA A 37 20.05 -6.25 -14.51
CA ALA A 37 18.65 -6.38 -14.87
C ALA A 37 17.95 -5.06 -14.54
N ASP A 38 17.87 -4.14 -15.50
CA ASP A 38 17.49 -2.73 -15.26
C ASP A 38 15.98 -2.48 -15.05
N GLY A 39 15.16 -3.53 -15.11
CA GLY A 39 13.71 -3.46 -14.93
C GLY A 39 12.90 -3.05 -16.18
N THR A 40 13.56 -2.80 -17.31
CA THR A 40 12.89 -2.41 -18.57
C THR A 40 12.32 -3.61 -19.36
N GLY A 41 12.62 -4.84 -18.92
CA GLY A 41 12.29 -6.07 -19.63
C GLY A 41 13.26 -6.44 -20.76
N GLN A 42 14.32 -5.66 -20.96
CA GLN A 42 15.39 -5.97 -21.92
C GLN A 42 16.32 -7.08 -21.41
N GLU A 43 17.17 -7.61 -22.31
CA GLU A 43 18.16 -8.63 -21.95
C GLU A 43 19.17 -8.11 -20.92
N ILE A 44 19.58 -9.00 -20.01
CA ILE A 44 20.59 -8.71 -18.99
C ILE A 44 21.95 -8.50 -19.65
N TYR A 45 22.64 -7.42 -19.30
CA TYR A 45 23.98 -7.08 -19.81
C TYR A 45 24.98 -6.85 -18.67
N THR A 46 26.28 -6.91 -18.98
CA THR A 46 27.34 -6.67 -17.98
C THR A 46 27.90 -5.26 -18.13
N ALA A 47 27.97 -4.51 -17.03
CA ALA A 47 28.58 -3.19 -16.98
C ALA A 47 29.06 -2.84 -15.56
N ASP A 48 29.67 -1.67 -15.41
CA ASP A 48 29.94 -1.05 -14.11
C ASP A 48 28.84 -0.01 -13.79
N ILE A 49 28.56 0.20 -12.51
CA ILE A 49 27.60 1.19 -12.00
C ILE A 49 28.34 2.15 -11.06
N GLY A 50 28.27 3.45 -11.36
CA GLY A 50 28.83 4.51 -10.51
C GLY A 50 27.75 5.28 -9.77
N LEU A 51 27.88 5.38 -8.45
CA LEU A 51 26.97 6.13 -7.58
C LEU A 51 27.66 7.34 -6.97
N ARG A 52 26.91 8.43 -6.85
CA ARG A 52 27.30 9.64 -6.11
C ARG A 52 26.07 10.32 -5.51
N ASP A 53 26.18 10.81 -4.28
CA ASP A 53 25.13 11.54 -3.56
C ASP A 53 23.79 10.78 -3.56
N GLY A 54 23.87 9.47 -3.34
CA GLY A 54 22.70 8.57 -3.33
C GLY A 54 22.06 8.31 -4.69
N LYS A 55 22.67 8.75 -5.80
CA LYS A 55 22.13 8.60 -7.16
C LYS A 55 23.06 7.80 -8.05
N ILE A 56 22.48 7.05 -8.98
CA ILE A 56 23.23 6.47 -10.10
C ILE A 56 23.62 7.61 -11.04
N THR A 57 24.92 7.78 -11.27
CA THR A 57 25.45 8.87 -12.12
C THR A 57 26.06 8.36 -13.42
N SER A 58 26.36 7.07 -13.50
CA SER A 58 26.94 6.44 -14.69
C SER A 58 26.70 4.93 -14.71
N ILE A 59 26.47 4.39 -15.90
CA ILE A 59 26.42 2.96 -16.19
C ILE A 59 27.24 2.73 -17.47
N GLY A 60 28.14 1.76 -17.46
CA GLY A 60 28.98 1.43 -18.63
C GLY A 60 30.36 0.93 -18.25
N SER A 61 31.36 1.16 -19.09
CA SER A 61 32.75 0.81 -18.78
C SER A 61 33.43 1.94 -18.00
N LEU A 62 33.68 1.73 -16.70
CA LEU A 62 34.22 2.72 -15.76
C LEU A 62 35.66 2.40 -15.33
N LYS A 63 36.48 1.85 -16.23
CA LYS A 63 37.86 1.37 -15.97
C LYS A 63 38.80 2.38 -15.29
N ASN A 64 38.58 3.67 -15.50
CA ASN A 64 39.43 4.76 -14.95
C ASN A 64 38.77 5.51 -13.79
N ALA A 65 37.57 5.11 -13.37
CA ALA A 65 36.86 5.73 -12.26
C ALA A 65 37.52 5.37 -10.93
N THR A 66 37.50 6.32 -9.99
CA THR A 66 37.89 6.11 -8.60
C THR A 66 36.67 6.25 -7.71
N ALA A 67 36.58 5.44 -6.66
CA ALA A 67 35.46 5.47 -5.72
C ALA A 67 35.92 5.49 -4.26
N HIS A 68 35.02 5.82 -3.34
CA HIS A 68 35.25 5.61 -1.92
C HIS A 68 35.15 4.13 -1.55
N MET A 69 34.20 3.43 -2.17
CA MET A 69 33.99 1.99 -2.04
C MET A 69 33.86 1.35 -3.42
N THR A 70 34.55 0.23 -3.63
CA THR A 70 34.45 -0.57 -4.86
C THR A 70 33.94 -1.96 -4.51
N ILE A 71 32.94 -2.43 -5.26
CA ILE A 71 32.31 -3.75 -5.09
C ILE A 71 32.57 -4.57 -6.36
N ASP A 72 33.10 -5.79 -6.22
CA ASP A 72 33.20 -6.75 -7.32
C ASP A 72 31.85 -7.46 -7.52
N GLY A 73 31.15 -7.07 -8.58
CA GLY A 73 29.82 -7.55 -8.94
C GLY A 73 29.81 -8.83 -9.78
N LYS A 74 30.96 -9.43 -10.09
CA LYS A 74 31.07 -10.54 -11.07
C LYS A 74 30.15 -11.74 -10.81
N LYS A 75 29.83 -12.00 -9.54
CA LYS A 75 28.95 -13.11 -9.12
C LYS A 75 27.50 -12.70 -8.85
N TYR A 76 27.18 -11.42 -8.99
CA TYR A 76 25.91 -10.83 -8.60
C TYR A 76 25.11 -10.32 -9.80
N VAL A 77 23.85 -10.02 -9.53
CA VAL A 77 22.98 -9.26 -10.42
C VAL A 77 22.62 -7.97 -9.69
N ALA A 78 22.77 -6.84 -10.37
CA ALA A 78 22.24 -5.56 -9.93
C ALA A 78 20.87 -5.36 -10.60
N ALA A 79 19.87 -5.01 -9.80
CA ALA A 79 18.55 -4.63 -10.25
C ALA A 79 18.11 -3.36 -9.50
N PRO A 80 17.10 -2.62 -9.99
CA PRO A 80 16.37 -1.67 -9.16
C PRO A 80 15.91 -2.37 -7.87
N GLY A 81 15.95 -1.65 -6.75
CA GLY A 81 15.41 -2.16 -5.50
C GLY A 81 13.92 -2.50 -5.65
N PHE A 82 13.47 -3.58 -5.02
CA PHE A 82 12.10 -4.05 -5.21
C PHE A 82 11.11 -3.08 -4.56
N VAL A 83 9.99 -2.87 -5.25
CA VAL A 83 8.86 -2.08 -4.75
C VAL A 83 7.78 -3.04 -4.29
N ASP A 84 7.57 -3.09 -2.98
CA ASP A 84 6.48 -3.86 -2.39
C ASP A 84 5.22 -3.02 -2.40
N ILE A 85 4.36 -3.25 -3.39
CA ILE A 85 3.16 -2.44 -3.59
C ILE A 85 2.00 -2.80 -2.64
N HIS A 86 2.16 -3.81 -1.79
CA HIS A 86 1.11 -4.27 -0.89
C HIS A 86 1.66 -4.60 0.50
N SER A 87 1.80 -3.56 1.33
CA SER A 87 2.28 -3.69 2.70
C SER A 87 1.24 -3.26 3.75
N HIS A 88 1.44 -3.78 4.97
CA HIS A 88 0.71 -3.47 6.21
C HIS A 88 1.69 -3.22 7.37
N THR A 89 2.85 -2.64 7.08
CA THR A 89 3.92 -2.30 8.04
C THR A 89 3.76 -0.92 8.66
N ASP A 90 2.59 -0.30 8.49
CA ASP A 90 2.33 1.11 8.81
C ASP A 90 2.81 1.48 10.22
N LEU A 91 2.43 0.71 11.24
CA LEU A 91 2.83 0.98 12.63
C LEU A 91 4.15 0.29 13.00
N GLU A 92 4.40 -0.90 12.44
CA GLU A 92 5.57 -1.71 12.69
C GLU A 92 6.86 -1.02 12.26
N LEU A 93 6.81 -0.15 11.25
CA LEU A 93 7.96 0.63 10.81
C LEU A 93 8.41 1.64 11.87
N LEU A 94 7.49 2.18 12.69
CA LEU A 94 7.85 3.02 13.83
C LEU A 94 8.57 2.22 14.92
N ALA A 95 8.18 0.96 15.11
CA ALA A 95 8.77 0.05 16.09
C ALA A 95 10.15 -0.46 15.62
N ASN A 96 10.26 -0.83 14.34
CA ASN A 96 11.44 -1.39 13.72
C ASN A 96 11.83 -0.61 12.44
N PRO A 97 12.48 0.56 12.59
CA PRO A 97 12.84 1.44 11.46
C PRO A 97 13.90 0.82 10.52
N ASN A 98 14.58 -0.24 10.95
CA ASN A 98 15.51 -0.99 10.09
C ASN A 98 14.78 -1.84 9.06
N ALA A 99 13.47 -2.09 9.21
CA ALA A 99 12.64 -2.85 8.28
C ALA A 99 13.30 -4.16 7.82
N GLU A 100 13.98 -4.88 8.73
CA GLU A 100 14.85 -6.00 8.35
C GLU A 100 14.11 -7.10 7.58
N GLY A 101 12.84 -7.35 7.92
CA GLY A 101 12.00 -8.31 7.22
C GLY A 101 11.81 -7.96 5.73
N LYS A 102 11.88 -6.69 5.36
CA LYS A 102 11.74 -6.21 3.98
C LYS A 102 13.10 -6.10 3.29
N ILE A 103 14.08 -5.44 3.92
CA ILE A 103 15.38 -5.16 3.30
C ILE A 103 16.16 -6.44 2.99
N ARG A 104 16.05 -7.46 3.84
CA ARG A 104 16.69 -8.77 3.59
C ARG A 104 16.14 -9.50 2.35
N GLN A 105 14.99 -9.06 1.83
CA GLN A 105 14.41 -9.55 0.59
C GLN A 105 14.77 -8.68 -0.63
N GLY A 106 15.50 -7.57 -0.44
CA GLY A 106 15.83 -6.61 -1.50
C GLY A 106 14.77 -5.52 -1.72
N ILE A 107 13.78 -5.42 -0.83
CA ILE A 107 12.75 -4.37 -0.87
C ILE A 107 13.38 -3.05 -0.40
N THR A 108 13.24 -2.01 -1.22
CA THR A 108 13.72 -0.65 -0.92
C THR A 108 12.60 0.36 -0.80
N THR A 109 11.39 0.00 -1.22
CA THR A 109 10.24 0.88 -1.22
C THR A 109 8.99 0.06 -0.97
N GLU A 110 8.09 0.57 -0.14
CA GLU A 110 6.79 -0.03 0.09
C GLU A 110 5.64 0.95 -0.12
N VAL A 111 4.49 0.40 -0.50
CA VAL A 111 3.20 1.08 -0.48
C VAL A 111 2.36 0.44 0.61
N ALA A 112 2.09 1.21 1.65
CA ALA A 112 1.26 0.82 2.78
C ALA A 112 -0.14 1.45 2.69
N GLY A 113 -0.91 1.44 3.78
CA GLY A 113 -2.27 1.96 3.78
C GLY A 113 -3.25 1.12 2.93
N ASN A 114 -2.99 -0.18 2.78
CA ASN A 114 -3.77 -1.09 1.93
C ASN A 114 -5.06 -1.59 2.61
N CYS A 115 -5.92 -2.24 1.82
CA CYS A 115 -7.11 -2.96 2.30
C CYS A 115 -8.07 -2.12 3.15
N GLY A 116 -8.17 -0.82 2.87
CA GLY A 116 -9.04 0.10 3.59
C GLY A 116 -8.53 0.52 4.97
N SER A 117 -7.31 0.15 5.34
CA SER A 117 -6.71 0.48 6.63
C SER A 117 -5.53 1.43 6.45
N SER A 118 -5.46 2.46 7.28
CA SER A 118 -4.31 3.37 7.41
C SER A 118 -4.29 3.94 8.83
N PRO A 119 -3.13 4.36 9.36
CA PRO A 119 -3.03 4.94 10.71
C PRO A 119 -3.51 6.40 10.81
N PHE A 120 -4.16 6.90 9.76
CA PHE A 120 -4.72 8.25 9.61
C PHE A 120 -5.90 8.16 8.63
N PRO A 121 -6.77 9.17 8.55
CA PRO A 121 -6.93 10.26 9.53
C PRO A 121 -7.47 9.73 10.86
N LEU A 122 -7.14 10.40 11.97
CA LEU A 122 -7.63 10.07 13.31
C LEU A 122 -8.52 11.20 13.86
N THR A 123 -9.57 10.82 14.61
CA THR A 123 -10.29 11.78 15.47
C THR A 123 -9.43 12.15 16.67
N ASN A 124 -9.76 13.24 17.38
CA ASN A 124 -9.02 13.62 18.59
C ASN A 124 -9.00 12.51 19.64
N THR A 125 -10.12 11.78 19.78
CA THR A 125 -10.22 10.64 20.70
C THR A 125 -9.37 9.46 20.24
N ASP A 126 -9.24 9.24 18.93
CA ASP A 126 -8.45 8.14 18.39
C ASP A 126 -6.95 8.41 18.40
N VAL A 127 -6.51 9.67 18.45
CA VAL A 127 -5.10 10.03 18.68
C VAL A 127 -4.61 9.43 20.01
N GLU A 128 -5.36 9.65 21.10
CA GLU A 128 -4.99 9.15 22.43
C GLU A 128 -4.97 7.62 22.47
N LYS A 129 -5.98 6.97 21.87
CA LYS A 129 -6.05 5.51 21.77
C LYS A 129 -4.90 4.94 20.93
N MET A 130 -4.56 5.58 19.80
CA MET A 130 -3.46 5.15 18.94
C MET A 130 -2.13 5.26 19.69
N GLN A 131 -1.89 6.39 20.36
CA GLN A 131 -0.67 6.58 21.15
C GLN A 131 -0.55 5.53 22.26
N GLN A 132 -1.65 5.25 22.97
CA GLN A 132 -1.67 4.20 24.00
C GLN A 132 -1.38 2.82 23.39
N LYS A 133 -2.02 2.47 22.26
CA LYS A 133 -1.76 1.22 21.54
C LYS A 133 -0.29 1.06 21.16
N LEU A 134 0.34 2.13 20.66
CA LEU A 134 1.76 2.12 20.30
C LEU A 134 2.67 1.85 21.50
N ARG A 135 2.36 2.45 22.66
CA ARG A 135 3.11 2.20 23.89
C ARG A 135 2.96 0.75 24.34
N ASP A 136 1.74 0.24 24.34
CA ASP A 136 1.43 -1.11 24.84
C ASP A 136 1.98 -2.21 23.93
N GLN A 137 1.83 -2.07 22.61
CA GLN A 137 2.19 -3.11 21.65
C GLN A 137 3.64 -3.01 21.17
N TYR A 138 4.15 -1.78 21.01
CA TYR A 138 5.41 -1.55 20.31
C TYR A 138 6.45 -0.82 21.17
N GLN A 139 6.11 -0.41 22.39
CA GLN A 139 6.93 0.46 23.24
C GLN A 139 7.35 1.76 22.50
N VAL A 140 6.45 2.29 21.67
CA VAL A 140 6.63 3.54 20.92
C VAL A 140 5.73 4.61 21.51
N ASP A 141 6.28 5.79 21.81
CA ASP A 141 5.51 6.95 22.28
C ASP A 141 5.50 8.05 21.22
N GLU A 142 4.67 7.85 20.19
CA GLU A 142 4.47 8.78 19.08
C GLU A 142 2.98 9.07 18.93
N SER A 143 2.65 10.30 18.52
CA SER A 143 1.27 10.70 18.26
C SER A 143 1.19 11.58 17.02
N TRP A 144 0.09 11.44 16.30
CA TRP A 144 -0.24 12.21 15.12
C TRP A 144 -1.75 12.19 14.93
N LYS A 145 -2.25 13.06 14.05
CA LYS A 145 -3.67 13.12 13.70
C LYS A 145 -3.91 12.83 12.22
N ASP A 146 -3.06 13.37 11.38
CA ASP A 146 -3.14 13.30 9.92
C ASP A 146 -1.87 12.68 9.33
N LEU A 147 -1.83 12.60 8.00
CA LEU A 147 -0.72 12.01 7.27
C LEU A 147 0.59 12.79 7.44
N ASP A 148 0.56 14.12 7.43
CA ASP A 148 1.77 14.93 7.65
C ASP A 148 2.38 14.65 9.03
N GLY A 149 1.56 14.58 10.08
CA GLY A 149 2.00 14.18 11.42
C GLY A 149 2.61 12.78 11.45
N PHE A 150 1.99 11.82 10.74
CA PHE A 150 2.48 10.44 10.66
C PHE A 150 3.81 10.33 9.89
N PHE A 151 3.95 11.01 8.76
CA PHE A 151 5.22 11.07 8.03
C PHE A 151 6.33 11.67 8.89
N ARG A 152 6.06 12.75 9.62
CA ARG A 152 7.05 13.30 10.56
C ARG A 152 7.42 12.34 11.68
N ALA A 153 6.51 11.46 12.12
CA ALA A 153 6.81 10.42 13.09
C ALA A 153 7.77 9.37 12.50
N ILE A 154 7.54 8.92 11.26
CA ILE A 154 8.46 8.05 10.53
C ILE A 154 9.84 8.73 10.37
N GLU A 155 9.87 10.00 9.95
CA GLU A 155 11.12 10.75 9.77
C GLU A 155 11.92 10.90 11.07
N ARG A 156 11.25 11.20 12.20
CA ARG A 156 11.89 11.31 13.52
C ARG A 156 12.52 10.00 13.97
N ARG A 157 11.82 8.88 13.74
CA ARG A 157 12.31 7.53 14.07
C ARG A 157 13.39 7.07 13.09
N GLY A 158 13.41 7.62 11.89
CA GLY A 158 14.20 7.17 10.75
C GLY A 158 13.57 5.96 10.08
N THR A 159 13.95 5.68 8.84
CA THR A 159 13.58 4.46 8.13
C THR A 159 14.68 4.07 7.16
N SER A 160 14.87 2.76 6.97
CA SER A 160 15.82 2.21 6.01
C SER A 160 15.21 1.97 4.62
N MET A 161 13.92 2.27 4.44
CA MET A 161 13.20 2.13 3.17
C MET A 161 12.49 3.44 2.80
N ASN A 162 12.22 3.61 1.51
CA ASN A 162 11.23 4.60 1.09
C ASN A 162 9.83 4.11 1.47
N TYR A 163 8.98 5.02 1.96
CA TYR A 163 7.63 4.71 2.38
C TYR A 163 6.63 5.56 1.60
N MET A 164 5.64 4.90 1.02
CA MET A 164 4.48 5.51 0.38
C MET A 164 3.22 4.91 0.99
N THR A 165 2.09 5.61 0.92
CA THR A 165 0.86 5.13 1.55
C THR A 165 -0.40 5.60 0.86
N LEU A 166 -1.46 4.80 0.99
CA LEU A 166 -2.82 5.11 0.58
C LEU A 166 -3.66 5.53 1.78
N THR A 167 -4.74 6.27 1.54
CA THR A 167 -5.74 6.55 2.56
C THR A 167 -6.72 5.38 2.63
N GLY A 168 -6.83 4.75 3.79
CA GLY A 168 -7.76 3.65 4.01
C GLY A 168 -9.21 4.12 4.12
N HIS A 169 -10.08 3.59 3.26
CA HIS A 169 -11.53 3.89 3.30
C HIS A 169 -12.19 3.54 4.63
N GLY A 170 -11.79 2.43 5.26
CA GLY A 170 -12.27 2.04 6.59
C GLY A 170 -11.89 3.06 7.66
N ALA A 171 -10.63 3.53 7.65
CA ALA A 171 -10.16 4.59 8.55
C ALA A 171 -10.91 5.92 8.31
N LEU A 172 -11.14 6.27 7.03
CA LEU A 172 -11.89 7.46 6.66
C LEU A 172 -13.35 7.41 7.12
N ARG A 173 -14.02 6.26 6.95
CA ARG A 173 -15.38 6.05 7.48
C ARG A 173 -15.40 6.16 8.99
N ASP A 174 -14.50 5.46 9.67
CA ASP A 174 -14.46 5.46 11.13
C ASP A 174 -14.28 6.88 11.68
N ALA A 175 -13.36 7.66 11.10
CA ALA A 175 -13.08 9.02 11.53
C ALA A 175 -14.25 10.01 11.31
N VAL A 176 -15.10 9.79 10.30
CA VAL A 176 -16.18 10.73 9.95
C VAL A 176 -17.54 10.29 10.49
N MET A 177 -17.84 8.99 10.43
CA MET A 177 -19.17 8.45 10.66
C MET A 177 -19.19 7.25 11.61
N GLY A 178 -18.02 6.83 12.11
CA GLY A 178 -17.84 5.65 12.94
C GLY A 178 -18.00 4.33 12.19
N SER A 179 -17.73 3.22 12.88
CA SER A 179 -17.73 1.88 12.31
C SER A 179 -19.12 1.22 12.17
N TYR A 180 -20.13 1.96 11.72
CA TYR A 180 -21.53 1.50 11.72
C TYR A 180 -22.04 1.05 10.34
N ASP A 181 -22.96 0.09 10.36
CA ASP A 181 -23.63 -0.47 9.17
C ASP A 181 -24.75 0.46 8.68
N ARG A 182 -24.34 1.53 7.99
CA ARG A 182 -25.24 2.50 7.38
C ARG A 182 -24.56 3.23 6.22
N ALA A 183 -25.36 3.79 5.33
CA ALA A 183 -24.86 4.75 4.35
C ALA A 183 -24.47 6.07 5.04
N PRO A 184 -23.45 6.79 4.54
CA PRO A 184 -23.18 8.15 4.95
C PRO A 184 -24.34 9.06 4.54
N SER A 185 -24.65 10.04 5.37
CA SER A 185 -25.42 11.21 4.97
C SER A 185 -24.67 12.04 3.91
N ALA A 186 -25.36 12.97 3.26
CA ALA A 186 -24.74 13.85 2.28
C ALA A 186 -23.58 14.68 2.87
N ASP A 187 -23.72 15.16 4.11
CA ASP A 187 -22.69 15.93 4.79
C ASP A 187 -21.50 15.07 5.23
N GLU A 188 -21.73 13.84 5.68
CA GLU A 188 -20.67 12.88 5.99
C GLU A 188 -19.89 12.50 4.72
N LEU A 189 -20.57 12.21 3.60
CA LEU A 189 -19.90 11.91 2.34
C LEU A 189 -19.08 13.12 1.84
N LYS A 190 -19.64 14.33 1.94
CA LYS A 190 -18.91 15.56 1.62
C LYS A 190 -17.66 15.72 2.49
N THR A 191 -17.77 15.40 3.77
CA THR A 191 -16.65 15.45 4.72
C THR A 191 -15.59 14.42 4.39
N MET A 192 -15.97 13.16 4.11
CA MET A 192 -15.04 12.12 3.68
C MET A 192 -14.27 12.52 2.41
N LYS A 193 -14.96 13.09 1.41
CA LYS A 193 -14.30 13.61 0.20
C LYS A 193 -13.30 14.72 0.52
N HIS A 194 -13.67 15.65 1.40
CA HIS A 194 -12.78 16.75 1.78
C HIS A 194 -11.52 16.23 2.50
N VAL A 195 -11.68 15.34 3.47
CA VAL A 195 -10.55 14.76 4.22
C VAL A 195 -9.66 13.91 3.30
N LEU A 196 -10.24 13.13 2.39
CA LEU A 196 -9.50 12.38 1.39
C LEU A 196 -8.65 13.29 0.49
N ALA A 197 -9.24 14.37 -0.04
CA ALA A 197 -8.53 15.35 -0.86
C ALA A 197 -7.34 15.97 -0.09
N GLN A 198 -7.55 16.39 1.17
CA GLN A 198 -6.49 16.90 2.02
C GLN A 198 -5.39 15.88 2.27
N THR A 199 -5.75 14.61 2.46
CA THR A 199 -4.77 13.53 2.71
C THR A 199 -3.94 13.24 1.45
N ILE A 200 -4.54 13.33 0.26
CA ILE A 200 -3.80 13.25 -1.02
C ILE A 200 -2.86 14.45 -1.19
N GLU A 201 -3.30 15.66 -0.85
CA GLU A 201 -2.45 16.86 -0.86
C GLU A 201 -1.26 16.77 0.11
N MET A 202 -1.40 16.01 1.20
CA MET A 202 -0.32 15.69 2.14
C MET A 202 0.63 14.60 1.64
N GLY A 203 0.35 13.96 0.50
CA GLY A 203 1.22 12.96 -0.12
C GLY A 203 0.69 11.53 -0.16
N SER A 204 -0.59 11.30 0.19
CA SER A 204 -1.21 9.99 -0.06
C SER A 204 -1.35 9.73 -1.56
N LEU A 205 -1.10 8.50 -1.98
CA LEU A 205 -1.22 8.11 -3.40
C LEU A 205 -2.67 7.98 -3.87
N GLY A 206 -3.65 8.00 -2.96
CA GLY A 206 -5.06 7.83 -3.27
C GLY A 206 -5.83 7.08 -2.18
N LEU A 207 -6.76 6.21 -2.58
CA LEU A 207 -7.69 5.51 -1.69
C LEU A 207 -7.47 4.00 -1.78
N SER A 208 -7.44 3.32 -0.64
CA SER A 208 -7.60 1.87 -0.59
C SER A 208 -8.95 1.48 0.02
N THR A 209 -9.54 0.35 -0.41
CA THR A 209 -10.74 -0.23 0.22
C THR A 209 -10.51 -1.65 0.71
N GLY A 210 -11.20 -2.00 1.78
CA GLY A 210 -11.25 -3.34 2.38
C GLY A 210 -12.68 -3.81 2.50
N LEU A 211 -13.24 -4.29 1.40
CA LEU A 211 -14.69 -4.49 1.30
C LEU A 211 -15.19 -5.79 1.96
N GLU A 212 -14.27 -6.66 2.41
CA GLU A 212 -14.58 -7.78 3.30
C GLU A 212 -14.54 -7.39 4.80
N TYR A 213 -14.01 -6.22 5.14
CA TYR A 213 -13.75 -5.79 6.51
C TYR A 213 -14.67 -4.66 6.93
N ALA A 214 -15.15 -4.69 8.18
CA ALA A 214 -15.87 -3.55 8.73
C ALA A 214 -14.87 -2.41 9.04
N PRO A 215 -15.25 -1.14 8.82
CA PRO A 215 -16.56 -0.70 8.31
C PRO A 215 -16.67 -0.60 6.78
N GLY A 216 -15.60 -0.89 6.04
CA GLY A 216 -15.58 -0.82 4.57
C GLY A 216 -16.64 -1.68 3.89
N SER A 217 -16.95 -2.85 4.47
CA SER A 217 -17.95 -3.80 3.98
C SER A 217 -19.37 -3.24 3.91
N TYR A 218 -19.67 -2.17 4.68
CA TYR A 218 -20.99 -1.53 4.70
C TYR A 218 -21.18 -0.51 3.57
N ALA A 219 -20.10 -0.11 2.90
CA ALA A 219 -20.18 0.86 1.81
C ALA A 219 -20.79 0.23 0.56
N GLY A 220 -21.78 0.92 0.00
CA GLY A 220 -22.31 0.64 -1.32
C GLY A 220 -21.42 1.22 -2.42
N THR A 221 -21.53 0.67 -3.63
CA THR A 221 -20.72 1.07 -4.79
C THR A 221 -20.80 2.56 -5.12
N ALA A 222 -21.96 3.20 -4.90
CA ALA A 222 -22.14 4.64 -5.16
C ALA A 222 -21.25 5.54 -4.26
N GLU A 223 -21.04 5.15 -3.01
CA GLU A 223 -20.11 5.83 -2.10
C GLU A 223 -18.67 5.69 -2.61
N LEU A 224 -18.29 4.47 -2.99
CA LEU A 224 -16.96 4.18 -3.51
C LEU A 224 -16.66 4.94 -4.79
N ILE A 225 -17.61 5.02 -5.73
CA ILE A 225 -17.51 5.85 -6.94
C ILE A 225 -17.31 7.33 -6.56
N ALA A 226 -18.08 7.85 -5.59
CA ALA A 226 -18.01 9.26 -5.21
C ALA A 226 -16.65 9.64 -4.59
N LEU A 227 -16.05 8.75 -3.79
CA LEU A 227 -14.71 8.94 -3.23
C LEU A 227 -13.61 8.73 -4.28
N SER A 228 -13.73 7.71 -5.13
CA SER A 228 -12.79 7.46 -6.22
C SER A 228 -12.74 8.59 -7.24
N LYS A 229 -13.85 9.32 -7.47
CA LYS A 229 -13.84 10.56 -8.27
C LYS A 229 -12.93 11.63 -7.68
N THR A 230 -12.94 11.78 -6.35
CA THR A 230 -12.00 12.68 -5.67
C THR A 230 -10.56 12.23 -5.86
N VAL A 231 -10.27 10.92 -5.87
CA VAL A 231 -8.91 10.43 -6.19
C VAL A 231 -8.51 10.74 -7.63
N ALA A 232 -9.45 10.59 -8.58
CA ALA A 232 -9.21 10.87 -9.99
C ALA A 232 -8.84 12.35 -10.26
N ASP A 233 -9.43 13.29 -9.51
CA ASP A 233 -9.10 14.73 -9.61
C ASP A 233 -7.61 15.03 -9.37
N TYR A 234 -6.90 14.13 -8.66
CA TYR A 234 -5.47 14.24 -8.36
C TYR A 234 -4.60 13.25 -9.16
N ASN A 235 -5.16 12.54 -10.13
CA ASN A 235 -4.51 11.42 -10.83
C ASN A 235 -3.99 10.33 -9.88
N GLY A 236 -4.69 10.10 -8.77
CA GLY A 236 -4.31 9.11 -7.77
C GLY A 236 -4.72 7.67 -8.13
N LEU A 237 -4.45 6.76 -7.20
CA LEU A 237 -4.73 5.33 -7.31
C LEU A 237 -5.91 4.92 -6.41
N TYR A 238 -6.82 4.12 -6.98
CA TYR A 238 -7.79 3.35 -6.21
C TYR A 238 -7.30 1.90 -6.08
N ALA A 239 -6.95 1.47 -4.87
CA ALA A 239 -6.59 0.09 -4.57
C ALA A 239 -7.73 -0.64 -3.83
N THR A 240 -7.92 -1.93 -4.05
CA THR A 240 -9.02 -2.65 -3.40
C THR A 240 -8.68 -4.08 -3.03
N HIS A 241 -8.82 -4.39 -1.73
CA HIS A 241 -9.25 -5.71 -1.29
C HIS A 241 -10.75 -5.79 -1.57
N MET A 242 -11.07 -6.55 -2.61
CA MET A 242 -12.42 -6.64 -3.18
C MET A 242 -13.43 -7.21 -2.19
N ARG A 243 -14.71 -6.99 -2.44
CA ARG A 243 -15.80 -7.40 -1.53
C ARG A 243 -15.88 -8.90 -1.29
N ASN A 244 -15.38 -9.68 -2.24
CA ASN A 244 -15.37 -11.11 -2.16
C ASN A 244 -14.21 -11.69 -2.97
N GLU A 245 -13.50 -12.64 -2.40
CA GLU A 245 -12.44 -13.38 -3.10
C GLU A 245 -12.78 -14.86 -3.32
N ASP A 246 -14.01 -15.29 -2.98
CA ASP A 246 -14.49 -16.67 -3.10
C ASP A 246 -15.63 -16.83 -4.13
N ASP A 247 -16.84 -17.17 -3.68
CA ASP A 247 -17.96 -17.60 -4.50
C ASP A 247 -18.47 -16.48 -5.42
N ARG A 248 -18.22 -15.23 -5.05
CA ARG A 248 -18.64 -14.01 -5.78
C ARG A 248 -17.45 -13.19 -6.30
N VAL A 249 -16.29 -13.81 -6.50
CA VAL A 249 -15.06 -13.11 -6.91
C VAL A 249 -15.20 -12.42 -8.27
N GLU A 250 -15.94 -13.01 -9.21
CA GLU A 250 -16.17 -12.41 -10.53
C GLU A 250 -17.02 -11.13 -10.40
N GLU A 251 -18.09 -11.15 -9.59
CA GLU A 251 -18.88 -9.95 -9.34
C GLU A 251 -18.10 -8.88 -8.56
N ALA A 252 -17.18 -9.27 -7.68
CA ALA A 252 -16.33 -8.34 -6.95
C ALA A 252 -15.30 -7.66 -7.87
N ILE A 253 -14.77 -8.38 -8.88
CA ILE A 253 -13.95 -7.78 -9.94
C ILE A 253 -14.79 -6.81 -10.77
N GLU A 254 -16.01 -7.20 -11.17
CA GLU A 254 -16.89 -6.31 -11.93
C GLU A 254 -17.23 -5.03 -11.16
N GLU A 255 -17.49 -5.13 -9.85
CA GLU A 255 -17.68 -3.95 -8.99
C GLU A 255 -16.46 -3.02 -9.01
N ALA A 256 -15.25 -3.57 -8.87
CA ALA A 256 -14.01 -2.79 -8.88
C ALA A 256 -13.79 -2.09 -10.24
N LEU A 257 -14.03 -2.81 -11.34
CA LEU A 257 -13.95 -2.27 -12.70
C LEU A 257 -14.99 -1.17 -12.92
N GLU A 258 -16.21 -1.36 -12.43
CA GLU A 258 -17.27 -0.36 -12.55
C GLU A 258 -16.96 0.92 -11.77
N ILE A 259 -16.41 0.79 -10.56
CA ILE A 259 -15.92 1.94 -9.79
C ILE A 259 -14.86 2.70 -10.58
N SER A 260 -13.86 1.99 -11.12
CA SER A 260 -12.79 2.60 -11.93
C SER A 260 -13.34 3.30 -13.17
N ARG A 261 -14.26 2.65 -13.90
CA ARG A 261 -14.89 3.17 -15.12
C ARG A 261 -15.72 4.43 -14.84
N GLN A 262 -16.57 4.40 -13.82
CA GLN A 262 -17.43 5.54 -13.49
C GLN A 262 -16.67 6.72 -12.86
N ALA A 263 -15.58 6.44 -12.13
CA ALA A 263 -14.77 7.47 -11.49
C ALA A 263 -13.67 8.03 -12.39
N GLY A 264 -13.23 7.27 -13.41
CA GLY A 264 -12.06 7.62 -14.23
C GLY A 264 -10.75 7.51 -13.45
N VAL A 265 -10.64 6.56 -12.52
CA VAL A 265 -9.46 6.39 -11.65
C VAL A 265 -8.66 5.13 -12.02
N SER A 266 -7.34 5.19 -11.84
CA SER A 266 -6.46 4.01 -11.91
C SER A 266 -6.81 2.99 -10.84
N LEU A 267 -6.89 1.72 -11.22
CA LEU A 267 -7.31 0.63 -10.35
C LEU A 267 -6.14 -0.34 -10.07
N GLN A 268 -5.94 -0.65 -8.79
CA GLN A 268 -5.08 -1.74 -8.32
C GLN A 268 -5.93 -2.77 -7.56
N ILE A 269 -6.10 -3.96 -8.13
CA ILE A 269 -6.73 -5.08 -7.44
C ILE A 269 -5.68 -5.73 -6.54
N SER A 270 -5.86 -5.62 -5.23
CA SER A 270 -4.95 -6.16 -4.25
C SER A 270 -5.00 -7.69 -4.24
N HIS A 271 -3.82 -8.32 -4.13
CA HIS A 271 -3.61 -9.74 -3.83
C HIS A 271 -4.60 -10.70 -4.51
N LEU A 272 -4.76 -10.56 -5.83
CA LEU A 272 -5.78 -11.24 -6.63
C LEU A 272 -5.74 -12.76 -6.42
N LYS A 273 -6.86 -13.33 -5.98
CA LYS A 273 -6.98 -14.76 -5.68
C LYS A 273 -8.40 -15.30 -5.84
N ALA A 274 -8.49 -16.61 -6.07
CA ALA A 274 -9.71 -17.40 -5.99
C ALA A 274 -9.64 -18.27 -4.73
N CYS A 275 -10.30 -17.84 -3.67
CA CYS A 275 -10.33 -18.49 -2.37
C CYS A 275 -11.22 -19.72 -2.37
N ASN A 276 -10.80 -20.74 -1.61
CA ASN A 276 -11.46 -22.04 -1.46
C ASN A 276 -11.47 -22.88 -2.76
N LYS A 277 -11.39 -24.21 -2.59
CA LYS A 277 -11.22 -25.17 -3.70
C LYS A 277 -12.32 -25.07 -4.75
N ASN A 278 -13.54 -24.73 -4.33
CA ASN A 278 -14.69 -24.59 -5.21
C ASN A 278 -14.60 -23.39 -6.15
N ASN A 279 -13.64 -22.48 -6.00
CA ASN A 279 -13.50 -21.30 -6.87
C ASN A 279 -12.26 -21.34 -7.78
N TRP A 280 -11.37 -22.31 -7.63
CA TRP A 280 -10.10 -22.34 -8.39
C TRP A 280 -10.30 -22.38 -9.91
N TYR A 281 -11.41 -22.93 -10.39
CA TYR A 281 -11.72 -22.95 -11.82
C TYR A 281 -11.99 -21.56 -12.41
N LYS A 282 -12.22 -20.53 -11.56
CA LYS A 282 -12.52 -19.16 -12.00
C LYS A 282 -11.29 -18.34 -12.38
N VAL A 283 -10.07 -18.83 -12.11
CA VAL A 283 -8.83 -18.06 -12.33
C VAL A 283 -8.71 -17.53 -13.75
N ASP A 284 -8.97 -18.37 -14.76
CA ASP A 284 -8.89 -17.94 -16.16
C ASP A 284 -9.92 -16.86 -16.51
N ALA A 285 -11.13 -16.97 -15.95
CA ALA A 285 -12.18 -15.97 -16.14
C ALA A 285 -11.80 -14.63 -15.49
N MET A 286 -11.27 -14.65 -14.26
CA MET A 286 -10.80 -13.46 -13.54
C MET A 286 -9.71 -12.72 -14.32
N LEU A 287 -8.70 -13.43 -14.83
CA LEU A 287 -7.63 -12.85 -15.65
C LEU A 287 -8.19 -12.26 -16.95
N SER A 288 -9.11 -12.98 -17.60
CA SER A 288 -9.78 -12.52 -18.83
C SER A 288 -10.62 -11.25 -18.60
N MET A 289 -11.22 -11.07 -17.43
CA MET A 289 -11.94 -9.83 -17.08
C MET A 289 -10.98 -8.64 -17.00
N ILE A 290 -9.85 -8.80 -16.31
CA ILE A 290 -8.83 -7.75 -16.16
C ILE A 290 -8.22 -7.40 -17.52
N ASP A 291 -7.87 -8.40 -18.33
CA ASP A 291 -7.28 -8.15 -19.65
C ASP A 291 -8.28 -7.47 -20.58
N ARG A 292 -9.56 -7.87 -20.59
CA ARG A 292 -10.59 -7.16 -21.38
C ARG A 292 -10.73 -5.70 -20.95
N ALA A 293 -10.78 -5.44 -19.64
CA ALA A 293 -10.85 -4.08 -19.12
C ALA A 293 -9.64 -3.21 -19.57
N ARG A 294 -8.43 -3.78 -19.59
CA ARG A 294 -7.25 -3.09 -20.14
C ARG A 294 -7.39 -2.79 -21.62
N HIS A 295 -7.91 -3.71 -22.42
CA HIS A 295 -8.15 -3.49 -23.85
C HIS A 295 -9.23 -2.42 -24.10
N GLU A 296 -10.19 -2.28 -23.18
CA GLU A 296 -11.19 -1.20 -23.16
C GLU A 296 -10.62 0.15 -22.69
N GLY A 297 -9.35 0.20 -22.29
CA GLY A 297 -8.66 1.41 -21.85
C GLY A 297 -8.80 1.71 -20.35
N ILE A 298 -9.32 0.78 -19.54
CA ILE A 298 -9.36 0.93 -18.09
C ILE A 298 -7.93 0.69 -17.54
N PRO A 299 -7.33 1.66 -16.83
CA PRO A 299 -6.01 1.51 -16.22
C PRO A 299 -6.05 0.60 -14.99
N VAL A 300 -6.15 -0.71 -15.21
CA VAL A 300 -6.24 -1.74 -14.15
C VAL A 300 -4.98 -2.60 -14.04
N HIS A 301 -4.48 -2.74 -12.82
CA HIS A 301 -3.40 -3.64 -12.43
C HIS A 301 -3.84 -4.53 -11.26
N ALA A 302 -3.04 -5.56 -10.99
CA ALA A 302 -3.25 -6.47 -9.88
C ALA A 302 -1.90 -6.96 -9.34
N ASP A 303 -1.87 -7.26 -8.05
CA ASP A 303 -0.71 -7.86 -7.38
C ASP A 303 -1.07 -9.21 -6.76
N ARG A 304 -0.04 -9.96 -6.36
CA ARG A 304 -0.19 -11.21 -5.64
C ARG A 304 1.09 -11.58 -4.91
N TYR A 305 0.96 -12.19 -3.73
CA TYR A 305 2.06 -12.85 -3.03
C TYR A 305 2.21 -14.33 -3.45
N PRO A 306 3.43 -14.90 -3.49
CA PRO A 306 3.70 -16.22 -4.05
C PRO A 306 3.43 -17.37 -3.05
N TYR A 307 2.29 -17.33 -2.37
CA TYR A 307 1.88 -18.34 -1.38
C TYR A 307 0.46 -18.85 -1.64
N ILE A 308 0.18 -20.06 -1.17
CA ILE A 308 -1.13 -20.71 -1.26
C ILE A 308 -1.99 -20.53 0.00
N ALA A 309 -1.48 -19.79 0.98
CA ALA A 309 -2.16 -19.46 2.23
C ALA A 309 -2.25 -17.94 2.38
N TRP A 310 -3.34 -17.47 3.01
CA TRP A 310 -3.58 -16.07 3.35
C TRP A 310 -3.53 -15.88 4.87
N SER A 311 -3.42 -14.63 5.32
CA SER A 311 -3.41 -14.25 6.74
C SER A 311 -4.24 -12.98 6.94
N THR A 312 -5.09 -12.95 7.96
CA THR A 312 -5.92 -11.80 8.34
C THR A 312 -6.43 -11.95 9.78
N GLY A 313 -7.15 -10.94 10.30
CA GLY A 313 -7.74 -10.97 11.63
C GLY A 313 -8.86 -12.02 11.75
N LEU A 314 -8.93 -12.70 12.91
CA LEU A 314 -9.93 -13.74 13.17
C LEU A 314 -11.39 -13.23 13.13
N SER A 315 -11.59 -11.92 13.35
CA SER A 315 -12.90 -11.26 13.21
C SER A 315 -13.50 -11.40 11.79
N ALA A 316 -12.68 -11.68 10.78
CA ALA A 316 -13.14 -11.97 9.41
C ALA A 316 -14.02 -13.23 9.31
N PHE A 317 -14.07 -14.07 10.34
CA PHE A 317 -14.99 -15.22 10.42
C PHE A 317 -16.34 -14.90 11.06
N LEU A 318 -16.50 -13.74 11.71
CA LEU A 318 -17.79 -13.33 12.27
C LEU A 318 -18.73 -12.85 11.17
N PRO A 319 -20.06 -13.00 11.28
CA PRO A 319 -20.98 -12.38 10.33
C PRO A 319 -20.78 -10.87 10.24
N VAL A 320 -20.89 -10.28 9.04
CA VAL A 320 -20.71 -8.83 8.83
C VAL A 320 -21.64 -8.01 9.75
N SER A 321 -22.87 -8.46 9.97
CA SER A 321 -23.84 -7.82 10.88
C SER A 321 -23.37 -7.68 12.33
N VAL A 322 -22.46 -8.54 12.78
CA VAL A 322 -21.91 -8.53 14.15
C VAL A 322 -20.77 -7.52 14.30
N ARG A 323 -20.07 -7.20 13.20
CA ARG A 323 -18.79 -6.47 13.23
C ARG A 323 -18.92 -4.94 13.33
N GLN A 324 -20.13 -4.42 13.50
CA GLN A 324 -20.36 -2.97 13.54
C GLN A 324 -20.06 -2.40 14.93
N GLY A 325 -19.59 -1.15 14.96
CA GLY A 325 -19.35 -0.42 16.20
C GLY A 325 -18.08 -0.85 16.94
N SER A 326 -18.08 -0.69 18.27
CA SER A 326 -16.90 -0.94 19.10
C SER A 326 -16.68 -2.44 19.40
N THR A 327 -15.49 -2.79 19.89
CA THR A 327 -15.19 -4.16 20.35
C THR A 327 -16.14 -4.64 21.44
N GLU A 328 -16.50 -3.77 22.38
CA GLU A 328 -17.45 -4.07 23.46
C GLU A 328 -18.84 -4.36 22.90
N GLU A 329 -19.30 -3.58 21.92
CA GLU A 329 -20.58 -3.82 21.25
C GLU A 329 -20.57 -5.12 20.44
N MET A 330 -19.46 -5.44 19.75
CA MET A 330 -19.30 -6.74 19.08
C MET A 330 -19.39 -7.89 20.08
N ILE A 331 -18.70 -7.79 21.22
CA ILE A 331 -18.74 -8.80 22.29
C ILE A 331 -20.16 -8.94 22.85
N GLU A 332 -20.87 -7.84 23.05
CA GLU A 332 -22.25 -7.88 23.56
C GLU A 332 -23.20 -8.58 22.57
N ARG A 333 -23.07 -8.30 21.27
CA ARG A 333 -23.83 -9.02 20.24
C ARG A 333 -23.51 -10.51 20.21
N LEU A 334 -22.27 -10.91 20.46
CA LEU A 334 -21.86 -12.31 20.55
C LEU A 334 -22.39 -13.02 21.81
N LYS A 335 -22.64 -12.29 22.89
CA LYS A 335 -23.26 -12.82 24.12
C LYS A 335 -24.77 -12.98 24.01
N ASN A 336 -25.41 -12.33 23.04
CA ASN A 336 -26.85 -12.45 22.84
C ASN A 336 -27.22 -13.86 22.34
N ARG A 337 -27.92 -14.61 23.20
CA ARG A 337 -28.37 -15.98 22.92
C ARG A 337 -29.36 -16.09 21.77
N GLU A 338 -30.12 -15.05 21.47
CA GLU A 338 -31.08 -15.07 20.35
C GLU A 338 -30.37 -15.22 19.00
N ASN A 339 -29.15 -14.70 18.87
CA ASN A 339 -28.36 -14.75 17.63
C ASN A 339 -27.33 -15.89 17.61
N GLU A 340 -27.17 -16.64 18.72
CA GLU A 340 -26.09 -17.61 18.89
C GLU A 340 -26.09 -18.66 17.77
N GLU A 341 -27.27 -19.25 17.47
CA GLU A 341 -27.38 -20.29 16.46
C GLU A 341 -27.01 -19.78 15.07
N GLN A 342 -27.49 -18.59 14.69
CA GLN A 342 -27.18 -17.98 13.40
C GLN A 342 -25.68 -17.69 13.26
N VAL A 343 -25.07 -17.09 14.29
CA VAL A 343 -23.63 -16.76 14.30
C VAL A 343 -22.79 -18.04 14.26
N ARG A 344 -23.15 -19.05 15.05
CA ARG A 344 -22.48 -20.36 15.08
C ARG A 344 -22.52 -21.03 13.71
N ASN A 345 -23.70 -21.10 13.09
CA ASN A 345 -23.87 -21.72 11.78
C ASN A 345 -23.06 -20.99 10.70
N TYR A 346 -23.02 -19.66 10.74
CA TYR A 346 -22.19 -18.87 9.83
C TYR A 346 -20.70 -19.21 9.99
N ILE A 347 -20.19 -19.21 11.23
CA ILE A 347 -18.78 -19.51 11.53
C ILE A 347 -18.43 -20.93 11.09
N LEU A 348 -19.23 -21.94 11.48
CA LEU A 348 -19.01 -23.33 11.09
C LEU A 348 -18.99 -23.50 9.57
N GLY A 349 -19.92 -22.86 8.85
CA GLY A 349 -19.93 -22.90 7.39
C GLY A 349 -18.73 -22.20 6.74
N ARG A 350 -18.15 -21.17 7.37
CA ARG A 350 -16.84 -20.61 6.92
C ARG A 350 -15.70 -21.59 7.17
N GLY A 351 -15.67 -22.24 8.33
CA GLY A 351 -14.70 -23.28 8.68
C GLY A 351 -14.70 -24.46 7.72
N GLU A 352 -15.88 -24.94 7.32
CA GLU A 352 -16.03 -26.00 6.32
C GLU A 352 -15.45 -25.59 4.95
N ARG A 353 -15.71 -24.35 4.50
CA ARG A 353 -15.24 -23.84 3.20
C ARG A 353 -13.73 -23.76 3.07
N ILE A 354 -13.03 -23.43 4.16
CA ILE A 354 -11.56 -23.40 4.17
C ILE A 354 -10.95 -24.81 4.32
N GLY A 355 -11.79 -25.84 4.47
CA GLY A 355 -11.38 -27.23 4.57
C GLY A 355 -11.14 -27.73 6.00
N GLY A 356 -11.73 -27.05 7.00
CA GLY A 356 -11.63 -27.41 8.42
C GLY A 356 -10.79 -26.42 9.24
N TRP A 357 -11.07 -26.37 10.55
CA TRP A 357 -10.37 -25.50 11.50
C TRP A 357 -8.94 -25.95 11.82
N ASP A 358 -8.61 -27.21 11.54
CA ASP A 358 -7.25 -27.77 11.59
C ASP A 358 -6.29 -27.09 10.61
N ARG A 359 -6.82 -26.35 9.63
CA ARG A 359 -6.06 -25.54 8.67
C ARG A 359 -5.86 -24.09 9.09
N VAL A 360 -6.38 -23.69 10.24
CA VAL A 360 -6.24 -22.33 10.79
C VAL A 360 -5.14 -22.33 11.84
N LEU A 361 -4.09 -21.56 11.58
CA LEU A 361 -3.05 -21.26 12.55
C LEU A 361 -3.35 -19.90 13.19
N ILE A 362 -3.43 -19.86 14.52
CA ILE A 362 -3.48 -18.60 15.27
C ILE A 362 -2.06 -18.30 15.76
N SER A 363 -1.47 -17.24 15.22
CA SER A 363 -0.20 -16.68 15.70
C SER A 363 -0.50 -15.35 16.40
N GLY A 364 -0.01 -15.20 17.63
CA GLY A 364 -0.18 -14.00 18.46
C GLY A 364 1.12 -13.59 19.11
#